data_AF-A0A8T9FVW2-F1
#
_entry.id   AF-A0A8T9FVW2-F1
#
_cell.length_a   1.000
_cell.length_b   1.000
_cell.length_c   1.000
_cell.angle_alpha   90.00
_cell.angle_beta   90.00
_cell.angle_gamma   90.00
#
_symmetry.space_group_name_H-M   'P 1'
#
loop_
_entity.id
_entity.type
_entity.pdbx_description
1 polymer ?
#
loop_
_entity_poly.entity_id
_entity_poly.type
_entity_poly.pdbx_seq_one_letter_code
_entity_poly.pdbx_strand_id
1 'polypeptide(L)'
;MTAPQPLLTVPLFARKVPAIVGHLTYSRVGLPNAQKRLAGRYALCPDIDLGRFKIRAVIDWLAVSVFLKRATQFQWLQSEIAGILGRTPFVKNRLGKPNDSSDSFEVRFQEPEMGAVLKAMAAIEARYGMERAPVVSSVEISVDFTPRVPGDLERAKIARVLMNHLLVEQDVITNIRDRPRTVWGRDQRSVARLIYDSKHLTAEENTRFLIETERDRAPFTDGTLEIGAKEGTVRWRVMDKVIDRQNVRAGTCVVLDEAEKRARIEVTLAQPEVEALGITALSDLKHLNFTRLQGRYFRFFFPTFTGDAALDPGRKSALQLWQDRQRAIKFGKSGGLSLKAMDRALAEQQAGIKRHALRDLHRRGLRLPAANRPGRGPAGSFVAFEELNNRTRTALRNLGKRIVAGFECQVEGEVGAAEGGQEG
;
A
#
# COMPACT_ATOMS: atom_id res chain seq x y z
N MET A 1 -12.05 13.46 -36.47
CA MET A 1 -10.85 13.28 -35.62
C MET A 1 -10.85 11.83 -35.15
N THR A 2 -9.83 11.06 -35.53
CA THR A 2 -9.71 9.63 -35.18
C THR A 2 -9.53 9.49 -33.67
N ALA A 3 -10.32 8.63 -33.03
CA ALA A 3 -10.17 8.34 -31.61
C ALA A 3 -8.74 7.81 -31.34
N PRO A 4 -8.06 8.27 -30.29
CA PRO A 4 -6.72 7.79 -29.95
C PRO A 4 -6.77 6.26 -29.71
N GLN A 5 -5.94 5.51 -30.44
CA GLN A 5 -5.84 4.05 -30.24
C GLN A 5 -5.19 3.73 -28.88
N PRO A 6 -5.72 2.75 -28.12
CA PRO A 6 -5.12 2.33 -26.86
C PRO A 6 -3.74 1.71 -27.12
N LEU A 7 -2.71 2.17 -26.40
CA LEU A 7 -1.34 1.66 -26.60
C LEU A 7 -1.10 0.35 -25.85
N LEU A 8 -1.71 0.21 -24.68
CA LEU A 8 -1.57 -0.96 -23.83
C LEU A 8 -2.95 -1.33 -23.29
N THR A 9 -3.31 -2.59 -23.48
CA THR A 9 -4.53 -3.17 -22.93
C THR A 9 -4.12 -4.28 -21.97
N VAL A 10 -4.52 -4.16 -20.71
CA VAL A 10 -4.22 -5.13 -19.66
C VAL A 10 -5.49 -5.92 -19.35
N PRO A 11 -5.51 -7.24 -19.56
CA PRO A 11 -6.65 -8.08 -19.19
C PRO A 11 -6.82 -8.15 -17.67
N LEU A 12 -8.07 -8.14 -17.23
CA LEU A 12 -8.48 -8.24 -15.83
C LEU A 12 -8.87 -9.68 -15.51
N PHE A 13 -7.88 -10.48 -15.10
CA PHE A 13 -8.07 -11.90 -14.82
C PHE A 13 -8.54 -12.14 -13.38
N ALA A 14 -9.66 -12.82 -13.23
CA ALA A 14 -10.12 -13.42 -11.98
C ALA A 14 -9.60 -14.86 -11.86
N ARG A 15 -9.28 -15.29 -10.64
CA ARG A 15 -8.69 -16.61 -10.32
C ARG A 15 -9.63 -17.53 -9.57
N LYS A 16 -10.48 -16.99 -8.68
CA LYS A 16 -11.49 -17.74 -7.93
C LYS A 16 -12.60 -18.21 -8.84
N VAL A 17 -12.98 -17.37 -9.81
CA VAL A 17 -13.81 -17.74 -10.97
C VAL A 17 -12.98 -17.47 -12.21
N PRO A 18 -12.26 -18.48 -12.76
CA PRO A 18 -11.32 -18.28 -13.85
C PRO A 18 -11.99 -17.64 -15.08
N ALA A 19 -11.80 -16.34 -15.24
CA ALA A 19 -12.43 -15.55 -16.29
C ALA A 19 -11.67 -14.24 -16.53
N ILE A 20 -11.84 -13.68 -17.73
CA ILE A 20 -11.49 -12.28 -18.01
C ILE A 20 -12.73 -11.44 -17.68
N VAL A 21 -12.64 -10.64 -16.62
CA VAL A 21 -13.73 -9.73 -16.19
C VAL A 21 -13.84 -8.52 -17.10
N GLY A 22 -12.74 -8.15 -17.76
CA GLY A 22 -12.69 -7.06 -18.73
C GLY A 22 -11.25 -6.64 -19.01
N HIS A 23 -11.07 -5.38 -19.40
CA HIS A 23 -9.77 -4.83 -19.75
C HIS A 23 -9.57 -3.45 -19.12
N LEU A 24 -8.32 -3.16 -18.75
CA LEU A 24 -7.85 -1.81 -18.43
C LEU A 24 -7.00 -1.31 -19.60
N THR A 25 -7.49 -0.29 -20.29
CA THR A 25 -6.82 0.37 -21.40
C THR A 25 -5.94 1.52 -20.90
N TYR A 26 -4.87 1.79 -21.64
CA TYR A 26 -3.93 2.87 -21.37
C TYR A 26 -3.73 3.74 -22.60
N SER A 27 -3.77 5.05 -22.37
CA SER A 27 -3.54 6.08 -23.38
C SER A 27 -2.17 6.74 -23.19
N ARG A 28 -1.55 7.17 -24.29
CA ARG A 28 -0.33 7.99 -24.25
C ARG A 28 -0.72 9.43 -23.91
N VAL A 29 -0.14 9.96 -22.85
CA VAL A 29 -0.28 11.39 -22.50
C VAL A 29 1.10 12.02 -22.60
N GLY A 30 1.27 12.95 -23.54
CA GLY A 30 2.51 13.72 -23.68
C GLY A 30 2.78 14.52 -22.41
N LEU A 31 4.04 14.57 -21.98
CA LEU A 31 4.41 15.32 -20.79
C LEU A 31 4.81 16.75 -21.17
N PRO A 32 4.07 17.78 -20.76
CA PRO A 32 4.37 19.18 -21.11
C PRO A 32 5.58 19.75 -20.33
N ASN A 33 6.40 18.89 -19.71
CA ASN A 33 7.30 19.30 -18.63
C ASN A 33 8.58 20.00 -19.12
N ALA A 34 8.89 21.13 -18.49
CA ALA A 34 10.15 21.86 -18.65
C ALA A 34 11.39 21.12 -18.11
N GLN A 35 11.20 20.09 -17.28
CA GLN A 35 12.31 19.28 -16.77
C GLN A 35 12.99 18.54 -17.93
N LYS A 36 14.27 18.83 -18.18
CA LYS A 36 15.05 18.20 -19.26
C LYS A 36 14.95 16.66 -19.29
N ARG A 37 14.83 16.00 -18.12
CA ARG A 37 14.68 14.53 -18.02
C ARG A 37 13.36 13.98 -18.58
N LEU A 38 12.33 14.83 -18.70
CA LEU A 38 10.99 14.48 -19.16
C LEU A 38 10.69 15.02 -20.57
N ALA A 39 11.58 15.84 -21.14
CA ALA A 39 11.41 16.40 -22.47
C ALA A 39 11.29 15.27 -23.51
N GLY A 40 10.29 15.39 -24.39
CA GLY A 40 10.02 14.38 -25.44
C GLY A 40 9.52 13.03 -24.92
N ARG A 41 9.10 12.93 -23.65
CA ARG A 41 8.54 11.70 -23.07
C ARG A 41 7.01 11.74 -23.00
N TYR A 42 6.41 10.57 -22.96
CA TYR A 42 4.99 10.38 -22.65
C TYR A 42 4.82 9.50 -21.41
N ALA A 43 3.66 9.61 -20.76
CA ALA A 43 3.21 8.71 -19.70
C ALA A 43 2.11 7.76 -20.20
N LEU A 44 2.05 6.56 -19.61
CA LEU A 44 0.88 5.68 -19.76
C LEU A 44 -0.15 6.00 -18.69
N CYS A 45 -1.26 6.60 -19.11
CA CYS A 45 -2.38 6.95 -18.25
C CYS A 45 -3.49 5.91 -18.42
N PRO A 46 -3.99 5.29 -17.34
CA PRO A 46 -5.12 4.37 -17.43
C PRO A 46 -6.39 5.14 -17.83
N ASP A 47 -7.20 4.54 -18.69
CA ASP A 47 -8.52 5.05 -19.05
C ASP A 47 -9.52 4.70 -17.93
N ILE A 48 -9.58 5.60 -16.94
CA ILE A 48 -10.46 5.48 -15.78
C ILE A 48 -10.93 6.87 -15.33
N ASP A 49 -12.23 7.01 -15.11
CA ASP A 49 -12.82 8.21 -14.53
C ASP A 49 -12.88 8.08 -13.00
N LEU A 50 -11.94 8.71 -12.31
CA LEU A 50 -11.89 8.70 -10.84
C LEU A 50 -13.07 9.46 -10.21
N GLY A 51 -13.81 10.27 -10.99
CA GLY A 51 -15.06 10.92 -10.57
C GLY A 51 -16.18 9.94 -10.26
N ARG A 52 -16.14 8.74 -10.85
CA ARG A 52 -17.11 7.66 -10.63
C ARG A 52 -16.97 6.96 -9.29
N PHE A 53 -15.96 7.31 -8.48
CA PHE A 53 -15.69 6.66 -7.21
C PHE A 53 -15.87 7.63 -6.04
N LYS A 54 -16.53 7.16 -4.98
CA LYS A 54 -16.45 7.75 -3.65
C LYS A 54 -15.19 7.21 -2.98
N ILE A 55 -14.34 8.12 -2.53
CA ILE A 55 -13.04 7.77 -1.92
C ILE A 55 -13.07 8.12 -0.44
N ARG A 56 -12.80 7.14 0.42
CA ARG A 56 -12.83 7.30 1.88
C ARG A 56 -11.63 6.62 2.52
N ALA A 57 -10.92 7.32 3.39
CA ALA A 57 -9.89 6.72 4.22
C ALA A 57 -10.45 6.34 5.60
N VAL A 58 -10.03 5.22 6.16
CA VAL A 58 -10.43 4.72 7.48
C VAL A 58 -9.23 4.12 8.21
N ILE A 59 -9.27 4.08 9.54
CA ILE A 59 -8.42 3.16 10.31
C ILE A 59 -9.17 1.83 10.30
N ASP A 60 -8.59 0.79 9.70
CA ASP A 60 -9.22 -0.53 9.67
C ASP A 60 -9.05 -1.23 11.01
N TRP A 61 -7.88 -1.08 11.63
CA TRP A 61 -7.67 -1.43 13.02
C TRP A 61 -6.52 -0.65 13.66
N LEU A 62 -6.54 -0.57 14.99
CA LEU A 62 -5.54 0.06 15.83
C LEU A 62 -5.15 -0.90 16.95
N ALA A 63 -3.85 -1.12 17.16
CA ALA A 63 -3.35 -1.94 18.25
C ALA A 63 -2.61 -1.06 19.28
N VAL A 64 -3.00 -1.22 20.54
CA VAL A 64 -2.44 -0.50 21.68
C VAL A 64 -1.87 -1.51 22.66
N SER A 65 -0.60 -1.33 22.99
CA SER A 65 0.06 -2.02 24.08
C SER A 65 -0.29 -1.37 25.40
N VAL A 66 -0.83 -2.16 26.33
CA VAL A 66 -1.14 -1.77 27.71
C VAL A 66 -0.22 -2.51 28.67
N PHE A 67 0.15 -1.82 29.75
CA PHE A 67 1.05 -2.32 30.80
C PHE A 67 0.36 -2.07 32.14
N LEU A 68 -0.02 -3.14 32.81
CA LEU A 68 -0.96 -3.11 33.92
C LEU A 68 -0.23 -3.23 35.26
N LYS A 69 -0.75 -2.57 36.31
CA LYS A 69 -0.20 -2.76 37.68
C LYS A 69 -0.59 -4.11 38.28
N ARG A 70 -1.70 -4.69 37.82
CA ARG A 70 -2.23 -5.97 38.29
C ARG A 70 -2.22 -6.97 37.14
N ALA A 71 -1.49 -8.06 37.33
CA ALA A 71 -1.50 -9.16 36.37
C ALA A 71 -2.91 -9.75 36.26
N THR A 72 -3.30 -10.10 35.04
CA THR A 72 -4.60 -10.68 34.71
C THR A 72 -4.47 -11.60 33.50
N GLN A 73 -5.57 -12.16 33.03
CA GLN A 73 -5.63 -12.93 31.79
C GLN A 73 -6.38 -12.15 30.71
N PHE A 74 -6.04 -12.39 29.44
CA PHE A 74 -6.60 -11.66 28.30
C PHE A 74 -8.13 -11.68 28.24
N GLN A 75 -8.76 -12.78 28.67
CA GLN A 75 -10.22 -12.96 28.68
C GLN A 75 -10.94 -11.99 29.62
N TRP A 76 -10.30 -11.61 30.73
CA TRP A 76 -10.87 -10.64 31.67
C TRP A 76 -10.79 -9.21 31.11
N LEU A 77 -9.67 -8.87 30.45
CA LEU A 77 -9.57 -7.62 29.69
C LEU A 77 -10.61 -7.55 28.56
N GLN A 78 -10.81 -8.65 27.82
CA GLN A 78 -11.85 -8.71 26.80
C GLN A 78 -13.24 -8.47 27.38
N SER A 79 -13.58 -9.14 28.49
CA SER A 79 -14.88 -8.98 29.15
C SER A 79 -15.13 -7.55 29.61
N GLU A 80 -14.10 -6.88 30.13
CA GLU A 80 -14.20 -5.51 30.66
C GLU A 80 -14.63 -4.52 29.57
N ILE A 81 -14.08 -4.64 28.37
CA ILE A 81 -14.29 -3.64 27.31
C ILE A 81 -15.23 -4.11 26.18
N ALA A 82 -15.65 -5.38 26.16
CA ALA A 82 -16.52 -5.89 25.11
C ALA A 82 -17.87 -5.15 25.03
N GLY A 83 -18.47 -4.82 26.18
CA GLY A 83 -19.72 -4.05 26.25
C GLY A 83 -19.57 -2.64 25.68
N ILE A 84 -18.44 -1.99 25.93
CA ILE A 84 -18.12 -0.64 25.42
C ILE A 84 -17.95 -0.66 23.90
N LEU A 85 -17.28 -1.69 23.38
CA LEU A 85 -16.97 -1.81 21.96
C LEU A 85 -18.11 -2.42 21.12
N GLY A 86 -19.14 -2.96 21.77
CA GLY A 86 -20.21 -3.72 21.12
C GLY A 86 -19.73 -5.02 20.46
N ARG A 87 -18.51 -5.47 20.75
CA ARG A 87 -17.89 -6.69 20.22
C ARG A 87 -16.71 -7.13 21.09
N THR A 88 -16.38 -8.41 21.06
CA THR A 88 -15.18 -8.93 21.72
C THR A 88 -13.93 -8.44 20.98
N PRO A 89 -13.03 -7.67 21.62
CA PRO A 89 -11.79 -7.22 21.00
C PRO A 89 -10.78 -8.37 20.90
N PHE A 90 -9.80 -8.24 20.02
CA PHE A 90 -8.66 -9.14 20.03
C PHE A 90 -7.64 -8.64 21.05
N VAL A 91 -7.32 -9.50 22.03
CA VAL A 91 -6.31 -9.22 23.06
C VAL A 91 -5.24 -10.30 23.00
N LYS A 92 -3.99 -9.90 22.90
CA LYS A 92 -2.84 -10.81 22.82
C LYS A 92 -1.90 -10.54 24.00
N ASN A 93 -1.60 -11.59 24.74
CA ASN A 93 -0.54 -11.56 25.74
C ASN A 93 0.82 -11.30 25.04
N ARG A 94 1.59 -10.32 25.52
CA ARG A 94 2.92 -9.99 25.01
C ARG A 94 4.04 -10.76 25.69
N LEU A 95 3.80 -11.29 26.91
CA LEU A 95 4.78 -12.01 27.71
C LEU A 95 4.28 -13.43 28.02
N GLY A 96 5.03 -14.44 27.61
CA GLY A 96 4.69 -15.84 27.88
C GLY A 96 3.66 -16.43 26.90
N LYS A 97 2.90 -17.44 27.34
CA LYS A 97 1.93 -18.14 26.49
C LYS A 97 0.61 -17.36 26.42
N PRO A 98 -0.21 -17.57 25.36
CA PRO A 98 -1.44 -16.80 25.15
C PRO A 98 -2.43 -16.76 26.32
N ASN A 99 -2.51 -17.82 27.13
CA ASN A 99 -3.49 -17.97 28.22
C ASN A 99 -2.91 -17.71 29.62
N ASP A 100 -1.62 -17.41 29.70
CA ASP A 100 -0.97 -17.14 30.98
C ASP A 100 -1.43 -15.80 31.55
N SER A 101 -1.34 -15.66 32.87
CA SER A 101 -1.46 -14.36 33.52
C SER A 101 -0.29 -13.47 33.11
N SER A 102 -0.55 -12.20 32.81
CA SER A 102 0.45 -11.21 32.46
C SER A 102 -0.01 -9.82 32.87
N ASP A 103 0.92 -8.88 32.89
CA ASP A 103 0.72 -7.44 33.02
C ASP A 103 0.85 -6.72 31.66
N SER A 104 1.16 -7.42 30.56
CA SER A 104 1.51 -6.80 29.29
C SER A 104 0.70 -7.39 28.14
N PHE A 105 -0.17 -6.56 27.55
CA PHE A 105 -1.09 -6.99 26.50
C PHE A 105 -1.07 -6.05 25.31
N GLU A 106 -1.35 -6.59 24.12
CA GLU A 106 -1.74 -5.82 22.95
C GLU A 106 -3.25 -5.97 22.76
N VAL A 107 -3.96 -4.85 22.80
CA VAL A 107 -5.40 -4.76 22.53
C VAL A 107 -5.61 -4.19 21.14
N ARG A 108 -6.29 -4.94 20.26
CA ARG A 108 -6.61 -4.50 18.90
C ARG A 108 -8.08 -4.11 18.77
N PHE A 109 -8.27 -2.85 18.42
CA PHE A 109 -9.55 -2.24 18.09
C PHE A 109 -9.77 -2.31 16.58
N GLN A 110 -10.76 -3.08 16.14
CA GLN A 110 -11.22 -3.06 14.76
C GLN A 110 -12.02 -1.79 14.52
N GLU A 111 -11.99 -1.24 13.30
CA GLU A 111 -12.69 -0.05 12.81
C GLU A 111 -12.96 0.98 13.92
N PRO A 112 -11.90 1.49 14.57
CA PRO A 112 -12.05 2.10 15.88
C PRO A 112 -12.75 3.46 15.81
N GLU A 113 -13.77 3.64 16.65
CA GLU A 113 -14.28 4.96 17.03
C GLU A 113 -13.51 5.48 18.25
N MET A 114 -12.87 6.64 18.14
CA MET A 114 -11.93 7.11 19.17
C MET A 114 -12.59 7.27 20.55
N GLY A 115 -13.84 7.75 20.61
CA GLY A 115 -14.57 7.83 21.89
C GLY A 115 -14.78 6.47 22.55
N ALA A 116 -15.03 5.40 21.79
CA ALA A 116 -15.15 4.05 22.34
C ALA A 116 -13.78 3.49 22.78
N VAL A 117 -12.72 3.76 22.01
CA VAL A 117 -11.34 3.38 22.38
C VAL A 117 -10.92 4.05 23.68
N LEU A 118 -11.17 5.35 23.84
CA LEU A 118 -10.82 6.09 25.06
C LEU A 118 -11.59 5.56 26.28
N LYS A 119 -12.90 5.32 26.15
CA LYS A 119 -13.69 4.68 27.22
C LYS A 119 -13.15 3.30 27.60
N ALA A 120 -12.76 2.50 26.61
CA ALA A 120 -12.17 1.19 26.85
C ALA A 120 -10.82 1.29 27.58
N MET A 121 -9.96 2.25 27.22
CA MET A 121 -8.68 2.47 27.92
C MET A 121 -8.90 2.93 29.37
N ALA A 122 -9.84 3.86 29.59
CA ALA A 122 -10.21 4.32 30.94
C ALA A 122 -10.77 3.18 31.80
N ALA A 123 -11.61 2.31 31.24
CA ALA A 123 -12.13 1.14 31.95
C ALA A 123 -11.03 0.16 32.36
N ILE A 124 -10.07 -0.12 31.46
CA ILE A 124 -8.91 -0.96 31.78
C ILE A 124 -8.07 -0.34 32.90
N GLU A 125 -7.80 0.96 32.81
CA GLU A 125 -7.03 1.68 33.82
C GLU A 125 -7.73 1.68 35.20
N ALA A 126 -9.03 1.94 35.24
CA ALA A 126 -9.80 1.93 36.48
C ALA A 126 -9.81 0.54 37.16
N ARG A 127 -9.91 -0.53 36.35
CA ARG A 127 -9.99 -1.91 36.87
C ARG A 127 -8.64 -2.49 37.29
N TYR A 128 -7.61 -2.30 36.47
CA TYR A 128 -6.33 -3.00 36.62
C TYR A 128 -5.15 -2.07 36.96
N GLY A 129 -5.32 -0.76 36.80
CA GLY A 129 -4.25 0.24 36.89
C GLY A 129 -3.29 0.16 35.71
N MET A 130 -2.75 1.31 35.28
CA MET A 130 -1.68 1.37 34.29
C MET A 130 -0.33 1.58 34.98
N GLU A 131 0.66 0.73 34.70
CA GLU A 131 2.04 0.90 35.16
C GLU A 131 2.71 2.07 34.42
N ARG A 132 2.42 2.19 33.11
CA ARG A 132 2.84 3.30 32.25
C ARG A 132 1.79 3.57 31.19
N ALA A 133 1.91 4.73 30.55
CA ALA A 133 0.99 5.15 29.50
C ALA A 133 0.89 4.09 28.38
N PRO A 134 -0.33 3.80 27.87
CA PRO A 134 -0.53 2.91 26.74
C PRO A 134 0.21 3.39 25.48
N VAL A 135 0.78 2.46 24.73
CA VAL A 135 1.61 2.75 23.55
C VAL A 135 0.95 2.17 22.30
N VAL A 136 0.80 2.96 21.24
CA VAL A 136 0.32 2.47 19.94
C VAL A 136 1.39 1.59 19.31
N SER A 137 1.16 0.27 19.21
CA SER A 137 2.13 -0.67 18.66
C SER A 137 2.01 -0.82 17.14
N SER A 138 0.79 -0.74 16.62
CA SER A 138 0.54 -0.84 15.18
C SER A 138 -0.81 -0.22 14.80
N VAL A 139 -0.93 0.17 13.53
CA VAL A 139 -2.16 0.71 12.94
C VAL A 139 -2.27 0.25 11.49
N GLU A 140 -3.48 -0.04 11.04
CA GLU A 140 -3.78 -0.26 9.63
C GLU A 140 -4.70 0.84 9.10
N ILE A 141 -4.27 1.47 8.02
CA ILE A 141 -4.99 2.57 7.39
C ILE A 141 -5.39 2.11 6.00
N SER A 142 -6.67 2.27 5.69
CA SER A 142 -7.27 1.82 4.43
C SER A 142 -7.83 3.00 3.66
N VAL A 143 -7.71 2.96 2.34
CA VAL A 143 -8.36 3.88 1.41
C VAL A 143 -9.27 3.07 0.50
N ASP A 144 -10.57 3.33 0.63
CA ASP A 144 -11.64 2.70 -0.09
C ASP A 144 -12.03 3.49 -1.33
N PHE A 145 -12.26 2.77 -2.42
CA PHE A 145 -12.73 3.27 -3.71
C PHE A 145 -14.05 2.55 -4.04
N THR A 146 -15.16 3.14 -3.61
CA THR A 146 -16.51 2.62 -3.84
C THR A 146 -17.08 3.23 -5.11
N PRO A 147 -17.46 2.44 -6.13
CA PRO A 147 -18.17 2.97 -7.29
C PRO A 147 -19.46 3.66 -6.88
N ARG A 148 -19.76 4.82 -7.46
CA ARG A 148 -21.04 5.52 -7.27
C ARG A 148 -22.21 4.73 -7.86
N VAL A 149 -21.94 4.03 -8.96
CA VAL A 149 -22.84 3.05 -9.57
C VAL A 149 -22.18 1.68 -9.38
N PRO A 150 -22.81 0.74 -8.65
CA PRO A 150 -22.23 -0.58 -8.44
C PRO A 150 -21.89 -1.27 -9.76
N GLY A 151 -20.74 -1.93 -9.81
CA GLY A 151 -20.30 -2.66 -10.99
C GLY A 151 -18.95 -3.35 -10.79
N ASP A 152 -18.92 -4.65 -11.05
CA ASP A 152 -17.72 -5.48 -10.87
C ASP A 152 -16.56 -5.04 -11.77
N LEU A 153 -16.86 -4.66 -13.02
CA LEU A 153 -15.86 -4.17 -13.96
C LEU A 153 -15.17 -2.90 -13.47
N GLU A 154 -15.93 -1.93 -12.96
CA GLU A 154 -15.37 -0.66 -12.46
C GLU A 154 -14.50 -0.90 -11.22
N ARG A 155 -14.90 -1.80 -10.31
CA ARG A 155 -14.07 -2.22 -9.17
C ARG A 155 -12.79 -2.92 -9.62
N ALA A 156 -12.90 -3.86 -10.55
CA ALA A 156 -11.74 -4.57 -11.10
C ALA A 156 -10.74 -3.61 -11.79
N LYS A 157 -11.25 -2.61 -12.53
CA LYS A 157 -10.42 -1.55 -13.14
C LYS A 157 -9.68 -0.73 -12.09
N ILE A 158 -10.37 -0.16 -11.11
CA ILE A 158 -9.71 0.67 -10.09
C ILE A 158 -8.76 -0.16 -9.22
N ALA A 159 -9.12 -1.40 -8.86
CA ALA A 159 -8.21 -2.30 -8.15
C ALA A 159 -6.92 -2.54 -8.94
N ARG A 160 -7.05 -2.78 -10.26
CA ARG A 160 -5.88 -2.95 -11.14
C ARG A 160 -5.06 -1.66 -11.25
N VAL A 161 -5.70 -0.49 -11.32
CA VAL A 161 -5.01 0.80 -11.29
C VAL A 161 -4.19 0.97 -10.01
N LEU A 162 -4.78 0.69 -8.85
CA LEU A 162 -4.08 0.75 -7.56
C LEU A 162 -2.88 -0.23 -7.54
N MET A 163 -3.07 -1.47 -7.99
CA MET A 163 -2.00 -2.47 -8.08
C MET A 163 -0.85 -2.06 -9.02
N ASN A 164 -1.18 -1.50 -10.19
CA ASN A 164 -0.19 -1.15 -11.21
C ASN A 164 0.55 0.16 -10.90
N HIS A 165 -0.11 1.13 -10.27
CA HIS A 165 0.46 2.47 -10.10
C HIS A 165 1.06 2.73 -8.72
N LEU A 166 0.87 1.83 -7.75
CA LEU A 166 1.50 1.93 -6.44
C LEU A 166 3.02 1.82 -6.55
N LEU A 167 3.73 2.82 -6.02
CA LEU A 167 5.17 2.74 -5.78
C LEU A 167 5.45 2.90 -4.30
N VAL A 168 6.26 1.99 -3.77
CA VAL A 168 6.75 2.04 -2.39
C VAL A 168 8.20 2.51 -2.34
N GLU A 169 8.56 3.14 -1.24
CA GLU A 169 9.92 3.63 -1.00
C GLU A 169 10.82 2.55 -0.44
N GLN A 170 10.30 1.74 0.47
CA GLN A 170 11.00 0.62 1.09
C GLN A 170 11.48 -0.38 0.03
N ASP A 171 12.64 -0.99 0.28
CA ASP A 171 13.14 -2.07 -0.57
C ASP A 171 12.37 -3.36 -0.31
N VAL A 172 11.35 -3.58 -1.14
CA VAL A 172 10.50 -4.76 -1.13
C VAL A 172 10.91 -5.78 -2.19
N ILE A 173 12.06 -5.59 -2.84
CA ILE A 173 12.53 -6.44 -3.94
C ILE A 173 13.67 -7.33 -3.48
N THR A 174 14.61 -6.81 -2.70
CA THR A 174 15.79 -7.56 -2.27
C THR A 174 15.40 -8.78 -1.45
N ASN A 175 14.53 -8.60 -0.45
CA ASN A 175 14.02 -9.72 0.34
C ASN A 175 12.83 -10.38 -0.36
N ILE A 176 12.97 -11.68 -0.64
CA ILE A 176 11.95 -12.51 -1.26
C ILE A 176 10.63 -12.46 -0.47
N ARG A 177 10.63 -12.36 0.86
CA ARG A 177 9.38 -12.32 1.65
C ARG A 177 8.58 -11.02 1.46
N ASP A 178 9.23 -9.95 1.04
CA ASP A 178 8.62 -8.64 0.85
C ASP A 178 8.09 -8.44 -0.58
N ARG A 179 8.48 -9.32 -1.52
CA ARG A 179 8.13 -9.21 -2.92
C ARG A 179 6.62 -9.19 -3.17
N PRO A 180 6.17 -8.42 -4.19
CA PRO A 180 4.78 -8.39 -4.60
C PRO A 180 4.26 -9.78 -4.96
N ARG A 181 3.14 -10.14 -4.36
CA ARG A 181 2.45 -11.42 -4.58
C ARG A 181 0.95 -11.23 -4.58
N THR A 182 0.24 -12.03 -5.36
CA THR A 182 -1.22 -12.13 -5.25
C THR A 182 -1.58 -13.34 -4.41
N VAL A 183 -2.52 -13.16 -3.48
CA VAL A 183 -3.05 -14.20 -2.60
C VAL A 183 -4.56 -14.30 -2.85
N TRP A 184 -5.08 -15.49 -3.14
CA TRP A 184 -6.52 -15.71 -3.37
C TRP A 184 -7.13 -16.84 -2.51
N GLY A 185 -6.34 -17.41 -1.62
CA GLY A 185 -6.73 -18.53 -0.77
C GLY A 185 -5.74 -18.72 0.39
N ARG A 186 -5.88 -19.82 1.13
CA ARG A 186 -5.17 -20.03 2.41
C ARG A 186 -3.88 -20.82 2.29
N ASP A 187 -3.80 -21.69 1.29
CA ASP A 187 -2.64 -22.57 1.12
C ASP A 187 -1.53 -21.88 0.31
N GLN A 188 -0.34 -22.48 0.32
CA GLN A 188 0.79 -21.97 -0.46
C GLN A 188 0.53 -22.02 -1.97
N ARG A 189 -0.40 -22.87 -2.43
CA ARG A 189 -0.81 -22.98 -3.84
C ARG A 189 -1.68 -21.79 -4.27
N SER A 190 -2.28 -21.09 -3.32
CA SER A 190 -3.09 -19.89 -3.54
C SER A 190 -2.30 -18.59 -3.49
N VAL A 191 -0.98 -18.67 -3.72
CA VAL A 191 -0.07 -17.53 -3.77
C VAL A 191 0.68 -17.55 -5.10
N ALA A 192 0.66 -16.43 -5.82
CA ALA A 192 1.43 -16.24 -7.05
C ALA A 192 2.26 -14.97 -6.92
N ARG A 193 3.57 -15.10 -7.09
CA ARG A 193 4.48 -13.96 -7.08
C ARG A 193 4.47 -13.29 -8.44
N LEU A 194 4.53 -11.95 -8.45
CA LEU A 194 4.44 -11.16 -9.67
C LEU A 194 5.77 -11.16 -10.44
N ILE A 195 6.87 -11.23 -9.71
CA ILE A 195 8.23 -11.36 -10.23
C ILE A 195 8.71 -12.77 -9.92
N TYR A 196 9.41 -13.41 -10.85
CA TYR A 196 10.00 -14.71 -10.62
C TYR A 196 10.97 -14.66 -9.44
N ASP A 197 10.87 -15.65 -8.56
CA ASP A 197 11.88 -15.92 -7.57
C ASP A 197 12.02 -17.41 -7.28
N SER A 198 13.20 -17.74 -6.77
CA SER A 198 13.53 -19.04 -6.24
C SER A 198 14.56 -18.82 -5.12
N LYS A 199 14.46 -19.63 -4.07
CA LYS A 199 15.43 -19.63 -2.96
C LYS A 199 16.84 -20.07 -3.38
N HIS A 200 16.98 -20.61 -4.59
CA HIS A 200 18.23 -21.13 -5.15
C HIS A 200 18.89 -20.18 -6.15
N LEU A 201 18.37 -18.96 -6.33
CA LEU A 201 18.95 -18.01 -7.26
C LEU A 201 20.23 -17.40 -6.71
N THR A 202 21.27 -17.41 -7.53
CA THR A 202 22.44 -16.54 -7.34
C THR A 202 22.05 -15.06 -7.49
N ALA A 203 22.92 -14.15 -7.04
CA ALA A 203 22.69 -12.72 -7.18
C ALA A 203 22.59 -12.28 -8.67
N GLU A 204 23.37 -12.91 -9.55
CA GLU A 204 23.37 -12.64 -10.98
C GLU A 204 22.07 -13.13 -11.64
N GLU A 205 21.63 -14.35 -11.34
CA GLU A 205 20.36 -14.87 -11.84
C GLU A 205 19.18 -14.03 -11.32
N ASN A 206 19.20 -13.63 -10.06
CA ASN A 206 18.18 -12.75 -9.51
C ASN A 206 18.12 -11.43 -10.27
N THR A 207 19.27 -10.80 -10.56
CA THR A 207 19.34 -9.57 -11.36
C THR A 207 18.77 -9.79 -12.77
N ARG A 208 19.11 -10.92 -13.41
CA ARG A 208 18.58 -11.30 -14.72
C ARG A 208 17.05 -11.41 -14.71
N PHE A 209 16.47 -12.09 -13.72
CA PHE A 209 15.01 -12.25 -13.61
C PHE A 209 14.27 -10.94 -13.26
N LEU A 210 14.94 -9.97 -12.64
CA LEU A 210 14.37 -8.63 -12.48
C LEU A 210 14.24 -7.89 -13.81
N ILE A 211 15.12 -8.18 -14.77
CA ILE A 211 15.15 -7.55 -16.11
C ILE A 211 14.19 -8.26 -17.08
N GLU A 212 14.12 -9.59 -17.03
CA GLU A 212 13.26 -10.39 -17.91
C GLU A 212 11.76 -10.15 -17.65
N THR A 213 10.94 -10.35 -18.68
CA THR A 213 9.48 -10.13 -18.63
C THR A 213 8.66 -11.41 -18.84
N GLU A 214 9.29 -12.51 -19.27
CA GLU A 214 8.58 -13.72 -19.69
C GLU A 214 7.87 -14.41 -18.52
N ARG A 215 8.55 -14.49 -17.37
CA ARG A 215 8.07 -15.16 -16.16
C ARG A 215 7.24 -14.28 -15.23
N ASP A 216 7.11 -13.00 -15.56
CA ASP A 216 6.28 -12.07 -14.80
C ASP A 216 4.80 -12.44 -14.90
N ARG A 217 4.10 -12.23 -13.79
CA ARG A 217 2.67 -12.54 -13.67
C ARG A 217 1.88 -11.29 -13.33
N ALA A 218 0.68 -11.23 -13.88
CA ALA A 218 -0.30 -10.21 -13.53
C ALA A 218 -0.98 -10.54 -12.20
N PRO A 219 -1.20 -9.54 -11.31
CA PRO A 219 -2.05 -9.76 -10.17
C PRO A 219 -3.49 -10.05 -10.60
N PHE A 220 -4.13 -10.98 -9.89
CA PHE A 220 -5.52 -11.36 -10.12
C PHE A 220 -6.45 -10.32 -9.49
N THR A 221 -7.52 -9.95 -10.20
CA THR A 221 -8.44 -8.87 -9.78
C THR A 221 -9.32 -9.23 -8.59
N ASP A 222 -9.61 -10.52 -8.42
CA ASP A 222 -10.37 -11.08 -7.29
C ASP A 222 -9.45 -11.66 -6.19
N GLY A 223 -8.14 -11.48 -6.35
CA GLY A 223 -7.11 -11.74 -5.35
C GLY A 223 -6.74 -10.49 -4.55
N THR A 224 -5.90 -10.67 -3.55
CA THR A 224 -5.26 -9.58 -2.80
C THR A 224 -3.80 -9.47 -3.25
N LEU A 225 -3.42 -8.34 -3.84
CA LEU A 225 -2.01 -8.00 -3.99
C LEU A 225 -1.45 -7.68 -2.61
N GLU A 226 -0.38 -8.36 -2.20
CA GLU A 226 0.36 -8.09 -0.99
C GLU A 226 1.80 -7.67 -1.33
N ILE A 227 2.28 -6.65 -0.62
CA ILE A 227 3.66 -6.17 -0.67
C ILE A 227 4.16 -6.07 0.77
N GLY A 228 5.36 -6.56 1.05
CA GLY A 228 5.87 -6.71 2.42
C GLY A 228 5.52 -8.05 3.06
N ALA A 229 6.37 -8.48 3.98
CA ALA A 229 6.15 -9.66 4.80
C ALA A 229 5.00 -9.45 5.78
N LYS A 230 4.32 -10.55 6.17
CA LYS A 230 3.20 -10.51 7.11
C LYS A 230 3.57 -9.88 8.46
N GLU A 231 4.74 -10.23 8.98
CA GLU A 231 5.30 -9.72 10.24
C GLU A 231 6.27 -8.55 10.00
N GLY A 232 6.25 -7.95 8.80
CA GLY A 232 7.07 -6.79 8.47
C GLY A 232 6.56 -5.54 9.17
N THR A 233 7.44 -4.56 9.33
CA THR A 233 7.10 -3.25 9.94
C THR A 233 6.15 -2.44 9.06
N VAL A 234 6.17 -2.69 7.74
CA VAL A 234 5.25 -2.09 6.77
C VAL A 234 4.77 -3.15 5.79
N ARG A 235 3.46 -3.16 5.53
CA ARG A 235 2.84 -4.07 4.56
C ARG A 235 1.71 -3.36 3.83
N TRP A 236 1.61 -3.57 2.52
CA TRP A 236 0.50 -3.08 1.72
C TRP A 236 -0.36 -4.25 1.25
N ARG A 237 -1.66 -3.98 1.14
CA ARG A 237 -2.63 -4.88 0.53
C ARG A 237 -3.51 -4.10 -0.43
N VAL A 238 -3.79 -4.65 -1.61
CA VAL A 238 -4.79 -4.12 -2.55
C VAL A 238 -5.75 -5.24 -2.92
N MET A 239 -7.05 -5.03 -2.76
CA MET A 239 -8.06 -6.08 -2.96
C MET A 239 -9.41 -5.53 -3.41
N ASP A 240 -10.21 -6.37 -4.08
CA ASP A 240 -11.65 -6.16 -4.22
C ASP A 240 -12.36 -6.65 -2.95
N LYS A 241 -12.89 -5.72 -2.15
CA LYS A 241 -13.56 -5.97 -0.88
C LYS A 241 -15.03 -6.22 -1.16
N VAL A 242 -15.38 -7.50 -1.27
CA VAL A 242 -16.75 -8.00 -1.51
C VAL A 242 -17.34 -8.78 -0.33
N ILE A 243 -16.51 -9.08 0.66
CA ILE A 243 -16.90 -9.74 1.91
C ILE A 243 -16.34 -8.97 3.10
N ASP A 244 -16.96 -9.13 4.26
CA ASP A 244 -16.55 -8.58 5.53
C ASP A 244 -16.72 -9.56 6.69
N ARG A 245 -16.18 -9.21 7.88
CA ARG A 245 -16.28 -10.00 9.13
C ARG A 245 -16.02 -11.49 8.94
N GLN A 246 -14.93 -11.82 8.28
CA GLN A 246 -14.59 -13.22 7.99
C GLN A 246 -14.11 -13.94 9.28
N ASN A 247 -14.85 -14.97 9.71
CA ASN A 247 -14.36 -15.93 10.69
C ASN A 247 -13.70 -17.11 9.95
N VAL A 248 -12.39 -17.03 9.83
CA VAL A 248 -11.59 -18.01 9.09
C VAL A 248 -11.75 -19.42 9.65
N ARG A 249 -11.83 -19.57 10.98
CA ARG A 249 -11.96 -20.87 11.66
C ARG A 249 -13.35 -21.48 11.45
N ALA A 250 -14.40 -20.67 11.57
CA ALA A 250 -15.77 -21.11 11.38
C ALA A 250 -16.18 -21.21 9.89
N GLY A 251 -15.36 -20.70 8.97
CA GLY A 251 -15.68 -20.67 7.54
C GLY A 251 -16.77 -19.66 7.18
N THR A 252 -17.14 -18.76 8.08
CA THR A 252 -18.22 -17.79 7.86
C THR A 252 -17.68 -16.43 7.39
N CYS A 253 -18.49 -15.71 6.62
CA CYS A 253 -18.25 -14.32 6.25
C CYS A 253 -19.58 -13.61 5.98
N VAL A 254 -19.57 -12.29 6.07
CA VAL A 254 -20.69 -11.45 5.65
C VAL A 254 -20.41 -11.01 4.22
N VAL A 255 -21.30 -11.32 3.29
CA VAL A 255 -21.21 -10.78 1.93
C VAL A 255 -21.64 -9.32 1.99
N LEU A 256 -20.87 -8.43 1.36
CA LEU A 256 -21.21 -7.02 1.31
C LEU A 256 -22.29 -6.77 0.26
N ASP A 257 -23.22 -5.87 0.58
CA ASP A 257 -24.20 -5.37 -0.38
C ASP A 257 -23.50 -4.65 -1.54
N GLU A 258 -24.15 -4.61 -2.71
CA GLU A 258 -23.57 -4.00 -3.93
C GLU A 258 -23.07 -2.57 -3.72
N ALA A 259 -23.77 -1.78 -2.89
CA ALA A 259 -23.41 -0.41 -2.56
C ALA A 259 -22.16 -0.28 -1.67
N GLU A 260 -21.80 -1.35 -0.96
CA GLU A 260 -20.66 -1.40 -0.04
C GLU A 260 -19.42 -2.05 -0.65
N LYS A 261 -19.59 -2.80 -1.74
CA LYS A 261 -18.48 -3.40 -2.49
C LYS A 261 -17.56 -2.32 -3.03
N ARG A 262 -16.26 -2.51 -2.86
CA ARG A 262 -15.25 -1.48 -3.14
C ARG A 262 -13.89 -2.09 -3.40
N ALA A 263 -13.06 -1.41 -4.18
CA ALA A 263 -11.63 -1.69 -4.16
C ALA A 263 -11.00 -1.00 -2.94
N ARG A 264 -10.05 -1.66 -2.30
CA ARG A 264 -9.38 -1.16 -1.10
C ARG A 264 -7.88 -1.29 -1.25
N ILE A 265 -7.16 -0.25 -0.84
CA ILE A 265 -5.73 -0.30 -0.55
C ILE A 265 -5.50 -0.06 0.94
N GLU A 266 -4.73 -0.93 1.58
CA GLU A 266 -4.43 -0.91 3.01
C GLU A 266 -2.92 -0.77 3.19
N VAL A 267 -2.50 -0.04 4.22
CA VAL A 267 -1.14 -0.08 4.75
C VAL A 267 -1.18 -0.43 6.23
N THR A 268 -0.55 -1.54 6.58
CA THR A 268 -0.23 -1.90 7.95
C THR A 268 1.10 -1.25 8.33
N LEU A 269 1.12 -0.56 9.46
CA LEU A 269 2.30 0.06 10.05
C LEU A 269 2.47 -0.51 11.46
N ALA A 270 3.64 -1.06 11.75
CA ALA A 270 4.03 -1.49 13.09
C ALA A 270 5.27 -0.73 13.55
N GLN A 271 5.56 -0.75 14.85
CA GLN A 271 6.83 -0.22 15.38
C GLN A 271 8.04 -0.81 14.63
N PRO A 272 9.06 0.00 14.31
CA PRO A 272 9.23 1.41 14.65
C PRO A 272 8.59 2.41 13.65
N GLU A 273 7.88 1.94 12.62
CA GLU A 273 7.36 2.83 11.56
C GLU A 273 6.26 3.78 12.07
N VAL A 274 5.42 3.32 13.00
CA VAL A 274 4.38 4.14 13.65
C VAL A 274 5.01 5.27 14.48
N GLU A 275 6.09 4.98 15.20
CA GLU A 275 6.84 5.99 15.96
C GLU A 275 7.52 7.00 15.04
N ALA A 276 8.02 6.55 13.89
CA ALA A 276 8.59 7.45 12.87
C ALA A 276 7.56 8.41 12.26
N LEU A 277 6.26 8.19 12.48
CA LEU A 277 5.19 9.14 12.16
C LEU A 277 4.86 10.11 13.29
N GLY A 278 5.54 9.99 14.44
CA GLY A 278 5.27 10.75 15.65
C GLY A 278 4.08 10.20 16.44
N ILE A 279 3.80 8.90 16.33
CA ILE A 279 2.72 8.24 17.06
C ILE A 279 3.35 7.27 18.06
N THR A 280 3.27 7.60 19.34
CA THR A 280 3.68 6.72 20.44
C THR A 280 2.52 6.50 21.39
N ALA A 281 1.84 7.57 21.79
CA ALA A 281 0.63 7.53 22.60
C ALA A 281 -0.63 7.55 21.73
N LEU A 282 -1.77 7.17 22.32
CA LEU A 282 -3.07 7.22 21.64
C LEU A 282 -3.46 8.65 21.25
N SER A 283 -3.16 9.63 22.11
CA SER A 283 -3.43 11.06 21.89
C SER A 283 -2.69 11.64 20.68
N ASP A 284 -1.56 11.06 20.27
CA ASP A 284 -0.79 11.54 19.12
C ASP A 284 -1.57 11.40 17.81
N LEU A 285 -2.53 10.48 17.75
CA LEU A 285 -3.43 10.34 16.59
C LEU A 285 -4.24 11.61 16.33
N LYS A 286 -4.54 12.42 17.35
CA LYS A 286 -5.21 13.72 17.21
C LYS A 286 -4.35 14.73 16.45
N HIS A 287 -3.03 14.65 16.62
CA HIS A 287 -2.07 15.60 16.05
C HIS A 287 -1.42 15.09 14.75
N LEU A 288 -1.65 13.83 14.40
CA LEU A 288 -1.10 13.23 13.19
C LEU A 288 -1.65 13.93 11.94
N ASN A 289 -0.73 14.47 11.13
CA ASN A 289 -1.07 14.89 9.78
C ASN A 289 -1.19 13.67 8.85
N PHE A 290 -2.38 13.05 8.80
CA PHE A 290 -2.69 11.90 7.96
C PHE A 290 -2.37 12.11 6.46
N THR A 291 -2.33 13.36 5.96
CA THR A 291 -1.97 13.62 4.56
C THR A 291 -0.51 13.25 4.23
N ARG A 292 0.38 13.22 5.23
CA ARG A 292 1.78 12.76 5.06
C ARG A 292 1.85 11.30 4.65
N LEU A 293 0.84 10.50 4.99
CA LEU A 293 0.76 9.09 4.60
C LEU A 293 0.64 8.93 3.08
N GLN A 294 0.03 9.90 2.38
CA GLN A 294 -0.01 9.89 0.92
C GLN A 294 1.40 9.99 0.33
N GLY A 295 2.23 10.88 0.88
CA GLY A 295 3.60 11.10 0.41
C GLY A 295 4.55 9.92 0.61
N ARG A 296 4.27 9.02 1.56
CA ARG A 296 5.14 7.88 1.92
C ARG A 296 4.57 6.52 1.56
N TYR A 297 3.29 6.26 1.84
CA TYR A 297 2.68 4.92 1.75
C TYR A 297 1.65 4.78 0.63
N PHE A 298 0.92 5.85 0.28
CA PHE A 298 -0.08 5.84 -0.80
C PHE A 298 0.37 6.70 -1.98
N ARG A 299 1.46 6.29 -2.62
CA ARG A 299 2.07 7.03 -3.72
C ARG A 299 1.79 6.36 -5.05
N PHE A 300 1.11 7.09 -5.92
CA PHE A 300 0.74 6.60 -7.25
C PHE A 300 1.50 7.36 -8.34
N PHE A 301 2.02 6.63 -9.32
CA PHE A 301 2.85 7.20 -10.38
C PHE A 301 2.52 6.59 -11.75
N PHE A 302 2.70 7.40 -12.79
CA PHE A 302 2.77 6.92 -14.15
C PHE A 302 4.20 6.57 -14.54
N PRO A 303 4.42 5.42 -15.20
CA PRO A 303 5.68 5.19 -15.90
C PRO A 303 5.76 6.12 -17.12
N THR A 304 6.97 6.58 -17.41
CA THR A 304 7.25 7.38 -18.61
C THR A 304 8.10 6.61 -19.62
N PHE A 305 7.94 6.96 -20.88
CA PHE A 305 8.59 6.33 -22.03
C PHE A 305 9.04 7.39 -23.02
N THR A 306 9.98 7.05 -23.89
CA THR A 306 10.49 7.95 -24.93
C THR A 306 9.43 8.12 -26.01
N GLY A 307 9.10 9.35 -26.39
CA GLY A 307 8.17 9.64 -27.48
C GLY A 307 8.84 9.56 -28.85
N ASP A 308 8.02 9.38 -29.89
CA ASP A 308 8.48 9.18 -31.26
C ASP A 308 9.30 10.38 -31.78
N ALA A 309 8.92 11.61 -31.38
CA ALA A 309 9.63 12.85 -31.74
C ALA A 309 11.03 12.99 -31.10
N ALA A 310 11.37 12.17 -30.10
CA ALA A 310 12.66 12.22 -29.41
C ALA A 310 13.68 11.20 -29.96
N LEU A 311 13.32 10.44 -31.00
CA LEU A 311 14.15 9.37 -31.55
C LEU A 311 14.71 9.76 -32.92
N ASP A 312 16.02 10.01 -33.00
CA ASP A 312 16.72 10.17 -34.28
C ASP A 312 16.81 8.81 -35.01
N PRO A 313 16.92 8.76 -36.35
CA PRO A 313 17.19 7.52 -37.06
C PRO A 313 18.51 6.87 -36.60
N GLY A 314 18.49 5.57 -36.27
CA GLY A 314 19.71 4.80 -36.01
C GLY A 314 19.62 3.74 -34.92
N ARG A 315 20.74 3.01 -34.74
CA ARG A 315 20.83 1.85 -33.84
C ARG A 315 20.52 2.18 -32.37
N LYS A 316 20.92 3.36 -31.89
CA LYS A 316 20.66 3.78 -30.50
C LYS A 316 19.17 3.96 -30.24
N SER A 317 18.46 4.58 -31.17
CA SER A 317 17.02 4.80 -31.08
C SER A 317 16.22 3.49 -31.19
N ALA A 318 16.65 2.57 -32.07
CA ALA A 318 16.08 1.23 -32.15
C ALA A 318 16.22 0.47 -30.82
N LEU A 319 17.39 0.56 -30.16
CA LEU A 319 17.61 -0.04 -28.85
C LEU A 319 16.74 0.60 -27.76
N GLN A 320 16.62 1.93 -27.75
CA GLN A 320 15.76 2.65 -26.80
C GLN A 320 14.29 2.27 -26.97
N LEU A 321 13.81 2.17 -28.21
CA LEU A 321 12.44 1.75 -28.51
C LEU A 321 12.19 0.31 -28.06
N TRP A 322 13.15 -0.60 -28.29
CA TRP A 322 13.07 -1.97 -27.79
C TRP A 322 13.01 -2.01 -26.26
N GLN A 323 13.85 -1.21 -25.57
CA GLN A 323 13.82 -1.10 -24.11
C GLN A 323 12.48 -0.57 -23.60
N ASP A 324 11.93 0.48 -24.22
CA ASP A 324 10.64 1.05 -23.83
C ASP A 324 9.49 0.06 -24.06
N ARG A 325 9.55 -0.79 -25.10
CA ARG A 325 8.62 -1.90 -25.28
C ARG A 325 8.72 -2.93 -24.14
N GLN A 326 9.93 -3.36 -23.77
CA GLN A 326 10.12 -4.28 -22.64
C GLN A 326 9.61 -3.69 -21.33
N ARG A 327 9.90 -2.40 -21.08
CA ARG A 327 9.39 -1.65 -19.93
C ARG A 327 7.85 -1.61 -19.91
N ALA A 328 7.21 -1.40 -21.07
CA ALA A 328 5.75 -1.38 -21.17
C ALA A 328 5.14 -2.76 -20.91
N ILE A 329 5.77 -3.84 -21.39
CA ILE A 329 5.38 -5.22 -21.09
C ILE A 329 5.52 -5.51 -19.59
N LYS A 330 6.67 -5.16 -18.98
CA LYS A 330 6.92 -5.31 -17.54
C LYS A 330 5.83 -4.60 -16.74
N PHE A 331 5.55 -3.33 -17.05
CA PHE A 331 4.50 -2.55 -16.41
C PHE A 331 3.11 -3.18 -16.57
N GLY A 332 2.75 -3.58 -17.79
CA GLY A 332 1.45 -4.18 -18.07
C GLY A 332 1.21 -5.48 -17.31
N LYS A 333 2.25 -6.34 -17.22
CA LYS A 333 2.20 -7.58 -16.47
C LYS A 333 2.22 -7.34 -14.97
N SER A 334 3.30 -6.78 -14.43
CA SER A 334 3.63 -6.85 -13.00
C SER A 334 3.65 -5.48 -12.30
N GLY A 335 3.20 -4.42 -12.97
CA GLY A 335 3.00 -3.08 -12.39
C GLY A 335 4.26 -2.22 -12.28
N GLY A 336 4.08 -1.02 -11.74
CA GLY A 336 5.10 0.02 -11.62
C GLY A 336 6.25 -0.37 -10.68
N LEU A 337 5.96 -1.12 -9.61
CA LEU A 337 6.98 -1.58 -8.67
C LEU A 337 7.97 -2.54 -9.32
N SER A 338 7.48 -3.47 -10.14
CA SER A 338 8.31 -4.41 -10.90
C SER A 338 9.09 -3.72 -12.03
N LEU A 339 8.49 -2.72 -12.67
CA LEU A 339 9.19 -1.85 -13.62
C LEU A 339 10.31 -1.04 -12.94
N LYS A 340 10.07 -0.49 -11.75
CA LYS A 340 11.11 0.21 -10.96
C LYS A 340 12.26 -0.74 -10.62
N ALA A 341 11.96 -1.99 -10.28
CA ALA A 341 12.96 -3.02 -10.03
C ALA A 341 13.79 -3.34 -11.27
N MET A 342 13.15 -3.50 -12.44
CA MET A 342 13.81 -3.67 -13.74
C MET A 342 14.74 -2.50 -14.06
N ASP A 343 14.26 -1.25 -13.91
CA ASP A 343 15.04 -0.04 -14.17
C ASP A 343 16.30 0.04 -13.27
N ARG A 344 16.15 -0.34 -11.99
CA ARG A 344 17.26 -0.41 -11.04
C ARG A 344 18.28 -1.48 -11.44
N ALA A 345 17.83 -2.69 -11.74
CA ALA A 345 18.68 -3.80 -12.15
C ALA A 345 19.46 -3.47 -13.45
N LEU A 346 18.79 -2.87 -14.45
CA LEU A 346 19.44 -2.40 -15.68
C LEU A 346 20.50 -1.33 -15.40
N ALA A 347 20.19 -0.37 -14.51
CA ALA A 347 21.14 0.67 -14.15
C ALA A 347 22.38 0.10 -13.44
N GLU A 348 22.19 -0.85 -12.53
CA GLU A 348 23.28 -1.53 -11.81
C GLU A 348 24.14 -2.36 -12.77
N GLN A 349 23.52 -3.12 -13.68
CA GLN A 349 24.21 -3.88 -14.73
C GLN A 349 25.03 -2.98 -15.65
N GLN A 350 24.45 -1.87 -16.14
CA GLN A 350 25.15 -0.89 -16.96
C GLN A 350 26.32 -0.24 -16.22
N ALA A 351 26.16 0.08 -14.94
CA ALA A 351 27.22 0.61 -14.10
C ALA A 351 28.36 -0.41 -13.89
N GLY A 352 28.03 -1.70 -13.76
CA GLY A 352 29.00 -2.80 -13.76
C GLY A 352 29.81 -2.85 -15.06
N ILE A 353 29.13 -2.99 -16.20
CA ILE A 353 29.75 -3.04 -17.53
C ILE A 353 30.65 -1.83 -17.76
N LYS A 354 30.15 -0.62 -17.46
CA LYS A 354 30.92 0.61 -17.62
C LYS A 354 32.18 0.63 -16.77
N ARG A 355 32.12 0.15 -15.51
CA ARG A 355 33.30 0.06 -14.63
C ARG A 355 34.35 -0.89 -15.21
N HIS A 356 33.95 -2.04 -15.75
CA HIS A 356 34.87 -2.98 -16.40
C HIS A 356 35.47 -2.41 -17.69
N ALA A 357 34.64 -1.84 -18.57
CA ALA A 357 35.09 -1.22 -19.81
C ALA A 357 36.03 -0.03 -19.56
N LEU A 358 35.75 0.82 -18.57
CA LEU A 358 36.62 1.92 -18.19
C LEU A 358 38.02 1.45 -17.77
N ARG A 359 38.09 0.35 -17.00
CA ARG A 359 39.38 -0.23 -16.60
C ARG A 359 40.19 -0.70 -17.82
N ASP A 360 39.55 -1.38 -18.77
CA ASP A 360 40.20 -1.82 -20.01
C ASP A 360 40.63 -0.64 -20.89
N LEU A 361 39.77 0.37 -21.07
CA LEU A 361 40.10 1.58 -21.83
C LEU A 361 41.26 2.35 -21.21
N HIS A 362 41.29 2.53 -19.89
CA HIS A 362 42.39 3.19 -19.21
C HIS A 362 43.71 2.45 -19.38
N ARG A 363 43.70 1.09 -19.34
CA ARG A 363 44.91 0.29 -19.63
C ARG A 363 45.43 0.51 -21.05
N ARG A 364 44.54 0.82 -22.00
CA ARG A 364 44.87 1.12 -23.40
C ARG A 364 45.14 2.61 -23.66
N GLY A 365 45.19 3.45 -22.62
CA GLY A 365 45.39 4.90 -22.76
C GLY A 365 44.19 5.67 -23.34
N LEU A 366 43.02 5.03 -23.47
CA LEU A 366 41.81 5.63 -24.02
C LEU A 366 40.93 6.24 -22.92
N ARG A 367 40.17 7.29 -23.27
CA ARG A 367 39.20 7.96 -22.37
C ARG A 367 37.78 7.86 -22.93
N LEU A 368 36.79 7.61 -22.08
CA LEU A 368 35.38 7.72 -22.48
C LEU A 368 34.96 9.19 -22.57
N PRO A 369 34.23 9.60 -23.61
CA PRO A 369 33.64 10.93 -23.66
C PRO A 369 32.70 11.17 -22.47
N ALA A 370 32.70 12.40 -21.97
CA ALA A 370 31.79 12.82 -20.90
C ALA A 370 30.35 12.70 -21.40
N ALA A 371 29.57 11.79 -20.81
CA ALA A 371 28.15 11.68 -21.11
C ALA A 371 27.40 12.79 -20.38
N ASN A 372 26.58 13.56 -21.11
CA ASN A 372 25.58 14.44 -20.51
C ASN A 372 24.61 13.58 -19.69
N ARG A 373 24.63 13.75 -18.36
CA ARG A 373 23.73 13.02 -17.45
C ARG A 373 22.56 13.92 -17.11
N PRO A 374 21.38 13.77 -17.74
CA PRO A 374 20.18 14.35 -17.16
C PRO A 374 19.98 13.73 -15.77
N GLY A 375 19.81 14.57 -14.75
CA GLY A 375 19.54 14.09 -13.38
C GLY A 375 18.31 13.19 -13.38
N ARG A 376 18.41 12.01 -12.74
CA ARG A 376 17.32 11.02 -12.71
C ARG A 376 16.14 11.44 -11.82
N GLY A 377 16.33 12.42 -10.93
CA GLY A 377 15.34 12.80 -9.92
C GLY A 377 15.01 11.65 -8.95
N PRO A 378 14.29 11.93 -7.85
CA PRO A 378 13.99 10.91 -6.84
C PRO A 378 13.04 9.81 -7.34
N ALA A 379 12.18 10.13 -8.32
CA ALA A 379 11.23 9.19 -8.91
C ALA A 379 11.75 8.52 -10.21
N GLY A 380 13.00 8.76 -10.62
CA GLY A 380 13.57 8.13 -11.81
C GLY A 380 12.76 8.38 -13.08
N SER A 381 12.28 7.31 -13.70
CA SER A 381 11.51 7.31 -14.95
C SER A 381 9.99 7.46 -14.74
N PHE A 382 9.55 7.91 -13.56
CA PHE A 382 8.15 8.04 -13.19
C PHE A 382 7.74 9.51 -12.98
N VAL A 383 6.44 9.78 -13.16
CA VAL A 383 5.78 11.05 -12.83
C VAL A 383 4.56 10.81 -11.94
N ALA A 384 4.22 11.75 -11.06
CA ALA A 384 3.13 11.57 -10.12
C ALA A 384 1.78 11.42 -10.83
N PHE A 385 0.94 10.50 -10.37
CA PHE A 385 -0.46 10.42 -10.77
C PHE A 385 -1.24 11.42 -9.90
N GLU A 386 -1.13 12.71 -10.25
CA GLU A 386 -1.62 13.82 -9.43
C GLU A 386 -3.09 13.70 -9.02
N GLU A 387 -3.97 13.32 -9.94
CA GLU A 387 -5.40 13.20 -9.64
C GLU A 387 -5.67 12.15 -8.54
N LEU A 388 -5.14 10.93 -8.70
CA LEU A 388 -5.31 9.85 -7.74
C LEU A 388 -4.66 10.19 -6.39
N ASN A 389 -3.46 10.79 -6.42
CA ASN A 389 -2.77 11.25 -5.22
C ASN A 389 -3.56 12.35 -4.48
N ASN A 390 -4.12 13.33 -5.19
CA ASN A 390 -4.89 14.43 -4.60
C ASN A 390 -6.21 13.95 -3.98
N ARG A 391 -6.91 13.02 -4.65
CA ARG A 391 -8.12 12.40 -4.10
C ARG A 391 -7.80 11.58 -2.84
N THR A 392 -6.74 10.79 -2.86
CA THR A 392 -6.26 10.02 -1.69
C THR A 392 -5.86 10.95 -0.55
N ARG A 393 -5.12 12.02 -0.83
CA ARG A 393 -4.74 13.05 0.16
C ARG A 393 -5.97 13.68 0.81
N THR A 394 -6.99 13.99 0.00
CA THR A 394 -8.25 14.55 0.50
C THR A 394 -8.98 13.58 1.41
N ALA A 395 -9.05 12.29 1.05
CA ALA A 395 -9.66 11.26 1.87
C ALA A 395 -8.93 11.11 3.22
N LEU A 396 -7.60 11.11 3.22
CA LEU A 396 -6.76 11.07 4.43
C LEU A 396 -6.91 12.33 5.30
N ARG A 397 -7.03 13.51 4.70
CA ARG A 397 -7.34 14.75 5.43
C ARG A 397 -8.69 14.64 6.16
N ASN A 398 -9.70 14.10 5.48
CA ASN A 398 -11.03 13.91 6.07
C ASN A 398 -11.00 12.84 7.17
N LEU A 399 -10.12 11.85 7.10
CA LEU A 399 -9.87 10.92 8.21
C LEU A 399 -9.32 11.67 9.42
N GLY A 400 -8.28 12.49 9.26
CA GLY A 400 -7.73 13.30 10.36
C GLY A 400 -8.79 14.15 11.06
N LYS A 401 -9.67 14.83 10.30
CA LYS A 401 -10.79 15.60 10.87
C LYS A 401 -11.73 14.74 11.73
N ARG A 402 -12.08 13.53 11.28
CA ARG A 402 -12.94 12.61 12.04
C ARG A 402 -12.27 12.10 13.30
N ILE A 403 -10.96 11.83 13.24
CA ILE A 403 -10.20 11.42 14.42
C ILE A 403 -10.21 12.53 15.45
N VAL A 404 -9.87 13.77 15.07
CA VAL A 404 -9.91 14.95 15.96
C VAL A 404 -11.28 15.11 16.63
N ALA A 405 -12.37 15.08 15.86
CA ALA A 405 -13.73 15.15 16.40
C ALA A 405 -14.04 14.03 17.39
N GLY A 406 -13.55 12.81 17.14
CA GLY A 406 -13.70 11.67 18.04
C GLY A 406 -12.97 11.82 19.38
N PHE A 407 -11.94 12.67 19.47
CA PHE A 407 -11.29 13.05 20.73
C PHE A 407 -12.03 14.21 21.44
N GLU A 408 -12.80 15.03 20.73
CA GLU A 408 -13.47 16.22 21.27
C GLU A 408 -14.84 15.90 21.88
N CYS A 409 -15.61 14.98 21.30
CA CYS A 409 -16.92 14.53 21.83
C CYS A 409 -16.89 13.97 23.27
N GLN A 410 -15.73 13.75 23.88
CA GLN A 410 -15.62 13.30 25.26
C GLN A 410 -15.50 14.43 26.29
N VAL A 411 -14.92 15.57 25.91
CA VAL A 411 -14.67 16.68 26.85
C VAL A 411 -15.98 17.32 27.29
N GLU A 412 -16.98 17.37 26.41
CA GLU A 412 -18.29 17.97 26.69
C GLU A 412 -19.19 17.08 27.56
N GLY A 413 -18.94 15.77 27.61
CA GLY A 413 -19.75 14.82 28.39
C GLY A 413 -19.41 14.78 29.89
N GLU A 414 -18.20 15.19 30.28
CA GLU A 414 -17.77 15.19 31.68
C GLU A 414 -18.09 16.51 32.40
N VAL A 415 -18.15 17.63 31.67
CA VAL A 415 -18.50 18.94 32.27
C VAL A 415 -20.01 19.03 32.58
N GLY A 416 -20.87 18.45 31.75
CA GLY A 416 -22.32 18.45 31.97
C GLY A 416 -22.81 17.53 33.10
N ALA A 417 -22.00 16.56 33.55
CA ALA A 417 -22.35 15.66 34.65
C ALA A 417 -21.96 16.22 36.03
N ALA A 418 -21.09 17.24 36.08
CA ALA A 418 -20.65 17.86 37.34
C ALA A 418 -21.58 18.98 37.83
N GLU A 419 -22.46 19.52 36.99
CA GLU A 419 -23.35 20.64 37.33
C GLU A 419 -24.78 20.22 37.74
N GLY A 420 -25.12 18.92 37.68
CA GLY A 420 -26.46 18.40 38.05
C GLY A 420 -26.60 17.86 39.47
N GLY A 421 -25.60 18.05 40.34
CA GLY A 421 -25.49 17.42 41.67
C GLY A 421 -25.75 18.34 42.86
N GLN A 422 -26.43 19.46 42.68
CA GLN A 422 -26.87 20.34 43.77
C GLN A 422 -28.27 20.89 43.46
N GLU A 423 -29.31 20.10 43.68
CA GLU A 423 -30.65 20.55 44.05
C GLU A 423 -31.51 19.31 44.38
N GLY A 424 -31.89 19.15 45.65
CA GLY A 424 -32.86 18.14 46.12
C GLY A 424 -32.38 17.28 47.27
#